data_AF-A0A7L4BPL2-F1
#
_entry.id   AF-A0A7L4BPL2-F1
#
_cell.length_a   1.000
_cell.length_b   1.000
_cell.length_c   1.000
_cell.angle_alpha   90.00
_cell.angle_beta   90.00
_cell.angle_gamma   90.00
#
_symmetry.space_group_name_H-M   'P 1'
#
loop_
_entity.id
_entity.type
_entity.pdbx_description
1 polymer ?
#
loop_
_entity_poly.entity_id
_entity_poly.type
_entity_poly.pdbx_seq_one_letter_code
_entity_poly.pdbx_strand_id
1 'polypeptide(L)'
;QGTVVVERWWQVPLSKEGRQPRLHPRRHRIYRLLEDTKHLPKGELELILTQSVENLGNRGDVVSVKKHVGRNKLLPQGLAVYASPENKKIFEEEKKLRQEGKLEVLQTQSGEKTIRFLKSCRLEVGMKNNVKWELNNEIVARHFLKNV
;
A
#
# COMPACT_ATOMS: atom_id res chain seq x y z
N GLN A 1 -0.87 -14.10 15.15
CA GLN A 1 -0.70 -15.32 15.95
C GLN A 1 0.80 -15.49 16.18
N GLY A 2 1.20 -15.77 17.42
CA GLY A 2 2.59 -16.09 17.76
C GLY A 2 2.77 -17.60 17.72
N THR A 3 3.98 -18.04 17.38
CA THR A 3 4.39 -19.44 17.34
C THR A 3 5.43 -19.64 18.42
N VAL A 4 5.21 -20.63 19.29
CA VAL A 4 6.20 -21.05 20.29
C VAL A 4 7.01 -22.20 19.68
N VAL A 5 8.30 -21.97 19.51
CA VAL A 5 9.25 -22.98 19.04
C VAL A 5 9.87 -23.66 20.25
N VAL A 6 9.80 -24.98 20.29
CA VAL A 6 10.32 -25.80 21.37
C VAL A 6 11.23 -26.90 20.83
N GLU A 7 12.26 -27.25 21.59
CA GLU A 7 13.06 -28.44 21.36
C GLU A 7 12.72 -29.54 22.37
N ARG A 8 12.90 -30.80 21.99
CA ARG A 8 12.79 -31.90 22.96
C ARG A 8 14.03 -31.91 23.84
N TRP A 9 13.85 -32.08 25.15
CA TRP A 9 14.96 -32.15 26.11
C TRP A 9 15.88 -33.36 25.86
N TRP A 10 15.29 -34.47 25.39
CA TRP A 10 15.99 -35.70 25.07
C TRP A 10 15.96 -35.94 23.56
N GLN A 11 17.13 -36.25 22.99
CA GLN A 11 17.25 -36.59 21.56
C GLN A 11 16.51 -37.89 21.24
N VAL A 12 15.80 -37.90 20.11
CA VAL A 12 15.09 -39.09 19.63
C VAL A 12 16.03 -39.90 18.75
N PRO A 13 16.27 -41.20 19.02
CA PRO A 13 17.13 -42.01 18.17
C PRO A 13 16.52 -42.15 16.77
N LEU A 14 17.38 -42.13 15.75
CA LEU A 14 16.97 -42.25 14.36
C LEU A 14 16.32 -43.61 14.11
N SER A 15 15.16 -43.61 13.43
CA SER A 15 14.56 -44.82 12.89
C SER A 15 15.25 -45.22 11.58
N LYS A 16 15.02 -46.48 11.17
CA LYS A 16 15.35 -46.91 9.81
C LYS A 16 14.63 -46.02 8.79
N GLU A 17 15.25 -45.84 7.64
CA GLU A 17 14.71 -45.06 6.52
C GLU A 17 13.29 -45.53 6.15
N GLY A 18 12.39 -44.57 5.90
CA GLY A 18 10.97 -44.82 5.63
C GLY A 18 10.13 -45.25 6.85
N ARG A 19 10.73 -45.49 8.02
CA ARG A 19 9.98 -45.82 9.26
C ARG A 19 9.88 -44.61 10.18
N GLN A 20 8.73 -44.48 10.85
CA GLN A 20 8.53 -43.44 11.86
C GLN A 20 9.42 -43.68 13.10
N PRO A 21 9.93 -42.60 13.74
CA PRO A 21 10.75 -42.70 14.94
C PRO A 21 9.91 -43.18 16.14
N ARG A 22 10.47 -44.09 16.93
CA ARG A 22 9.82 -44.57 18.16
C ARG A 22 10.06 -43.57 19.29
N LEU A 23 8.98 -42.99 19.81
CA LEU A 23 9.06 -42.03 20.91
C LEU A 23 8.86 -42.71 22.26
N HIS A 24 9.76 -42.44 23.22
CA HIS A 24 9.54 -42.85 24.59
C HIS A 24 8.46 -41.97 25.24
N PRO A 25 7.33 -42.53 25.73
CA PRO A 25 6.15 -41.74 26.12
C PRO A 25 6.41 -40.64 27.17
N ARG A 26 7.29 -40.89 28.15
CA ARG A 26 7.62 -39.92 29.20
C ARG A 26 8.77 -38.98 28.89
N ARG A 27 9.84 -39.47 28.23
CA ARG A 27 11.08 -38.68 28.00
C ARG A 27 10.89 -37.68 26.85
N HIS A 28 10.33 -38.11 25.72
CA HIS A 28 10.27 -37.28 24.50
C HIS A 28 9.08 -36.31 24.46
N ARG A 29 8.28 -36.25 25.54
CA ARG A 29 7.22 -35.24 25.75
C ARG A 29 7.67 -34.08 26.62
N ILE A 30 8.93 -34.09 27.08
CA ILE A 30 9.53 -32.98 27.81
C ILE A 30 10.18 -32.06 26.79
N TYR A 31 9.77 -30.80 26.81
CA TYR A 31 10.21 -29.78 25.88
C TYR A 31 10.90 -28.63 26.62
N ARG A 32 11.88 -28.02 25.95
CA ARG A 32 12.51 -26.76 26.34
C ARG A 32 12.05 -25.67 25.37
N LEU A 33 11.66 -24.53 25.91
CA LEU A 33 11.32 -23.36 25.10
C LEU A 33 12.60 -22.81 24.47
N LEU A 34 12.60 -22.68 23.14
CA LEU A 34 13.68 -22.08 22.39
C LEU A 34 13.36 -20.62 22.07
N GLU A 35 12.28 -20.40 21.32
CA GLU A 35 11.94 -19.08 20.81
C GLU A 35 10.42 -18.87 20.84
N ASP A 36 10.00 -17.63 21.07
CA ASP A 36 8.60 -17.22 20.96
C ASP A 36 8.49 -16.10 19.93
N THR A 37 7.89 -16.41 18.78
CA THR A 37 7.84 -15.47 17.66
C THR A 37 6.92 -14.28 17.92
N LYS A 38 6.13 -14.29 19.00
CA LYS A 38 5.26 -13.16 19.38
C LYS A 38 6.04 -11.90 19.74
N HIS A 39 7.25 -12.08 20.27
CA HIS A 39 8.10 -11.00 20.78
C HIS A 39 9.12 -10.50 19.76
N LEU A 40 9.21 -11.18 18.61
CA LEU A 40 10.10 -10.77 17.53
C LEU A 40 9.60 -9.46 16.89
N PRO A 41 10.52 -8.60 16.41
CA PRO A 41 10.14 -7.39 15.69
C PRO A 41 9.35 -7.77 14.43
N LYS A 42 8.19 -7.11 14.24
CA LYS A 42 7.32 -7.37 13.10
C LYS A 42 7.84 -6.62 11.88
N GLY A 43 8.25 -7.35 10.86
CA GLY A 43 8.61 -6.76 9.57
C GLY A 43 7.42 -6.12 8.83
N GLU A 44 7.74 -5.34 7.81
CA GLU A 44 6.79 -4.67 6.93
C GLU A 44 6.20 -5.63 5.89
N LEU A 45 5.21 -5.16 5.12
CA LEU A 45 4.54 -5.87 4.05
C LEU A 45 4.59 -5.04 2.79
N GLU A 46 5.20 -5.60 1.74
CA GLU A 46 5.21 -4.99 0.41
C GLU A 46 3.89 -5.27 -0.33
N LEU A 47 3.27 -4.21 -0.84
CA LEU A 47 2.06 -4.25 -1.63
C LEU A 47 2.18 -3.34 -2.85
N ILE A 48 1.44 -3.64 -3.91
CA ILE A 48 1.28 -2.78 -5.08
C ILE A 48 -0.08 -2.11 -5.00
N LEU A 49 -0.13 -0.78 -5.08
CA LEU A 49 -1.40 -0.04 -5.03
C LEU A 49 -2.16 -0.17 -6.35
N THR A 50 -3.45 -0.51 -6.29
CA THR A 50 -4.33 -0.53 -7.47
C THR A 50 -4.97 0.85 -7.70
N GLN A 51 -5.08 1.67 -6.67
CA GLN A 51 -5.69 2.99 -6.73
C GLN A 51 -4.78 4.01 -6.04
N SER A 52 -4.95 5.29 -6.35
CA SER A 52 -4.32 6.37 -5.59
C SER A 52 -4.88 6.36 -4.16
N VAL A 53 -3.99 6.22 -3.17
CA VAL A 53 -4.38 6.24 -1.77
C VAL A 53 -3.69 7.41 -1.07
N GLU A 54 -4.47 8.15 -0.29
CA GLU A 54 -3.96 9.30 0.44
C GLU A 54 -2.79 8.94 1.37
N ASN A 55 -1.71 9.72 1.28
CA ASN A 55 -0.45 9.59 2.04
C ASN A 55 0.34 8.29 1.81
N LEU A 56 -0.06 7.45 0.85
CA LEU A 56 0.61 6.18 0.54
C LEU A 56 1.30 6.20 -0.82
N GLY A 57 0.58 6.61 -1.88
CA GLY A 57 1.13 6.62 -3.24
C GLY A 57 0.07 6.60 -4.32
N ASN A 58 0.52 6.54 -5.57
CA ASN A 58 -0.34 6.45 -6.74
C ASN A 58 -0.55 4.99 -7.16
N ARG A 59 -1.47 4.78 -8.10
CA ARG A 59 -1.70 3.46 -8.71
C ARG A 59 -0.41 2.95 -9.35
N GLY A 60 -0.08 1.69 -9.06
CA GLY A 60 1.07 0.96 -9.60
C GLY A 60 2.34 1.09 -8.75
N ASP A 61 2.33 1.91 -7.71
CA ASP A 61 3.49 2.07 -6.83
C ASP A 61 3.62 0.87 -5.87
N VAL A 62 4.86 0.43 -5.64
CA VAL A 62 5.20 -0.57 -4.62
C VAL A 62 5.45 0.15 -3.31
N VAL A 63 4.70 -0.21 -2.27
CA VAL A 63 4.77 0.41 -0.95
C VAL A 63 5.01 -0.62 0.15
N SER A 64 5.89 -0.28 1.08
CA SER A 64 6.13 -1.05 2.31
C SER A 64 5.27 -0.50 3.43
N VAL A 65 4.30 -1.29 3.90
CA VAL A 65 3.36 -0.88 4.94
C VAL A 65 3.38 -1.82 6.13
N LYS A 66 2.91 -1.34 7.29
CA LYS A 66 2.67 -2.22 8.44
C LYS A 66 1.65 -3.30 8.05
N LYS A 67 1.94 -4.56 8.40
CA LYS A 67 1.10 -5.74 8.11
C LYS A 67 -0.38 -5.56 8.47
N HIS A 68 -0.69 -4.86 9.57
CA HIS A 68 -2.07 -4.58 9.99
C HIS A 68 -2.81 -3.67 8.99
N VAL A 69 -2.16 -2.62 8.49
CA VAL A 69 -2.75 -1.70 7.50
C VAL A 69 -3.02 -2.42 6.19
N GLY A 70 -2.07 -3.23 5.72
CA GLY A 70 -2.25 -4.04 4.51
C GLY A 70 -3.40 -5.03 4.63
N ARG A 71 -3.43 -5.84 5.68
CA ARG A 71 -4.43 -6.92 5.84
C ARG A 71 -5.82 -6.46 6.18
N ASN A 72 -5.96 -5.37 6.95
CA ASN A 72 -7.27 -4.94 7.44
C ASN A 72 -7.90 -3.84 6.59
N LYS A 73 -7.09 -3.01 5.92
CA LYS A 73 -7.58 -1.88 5.13
C LYS A 73 -7.38 -2.11 3.63
N LEU A 74 -6.13 -2.24 3.18
CA LEU A 74 -5.81 -2.16 1.75
C LEU A 74 -6.29 -3.38 0.95
N LEU A 75 -6.01 -4.59 1.43
CA LEU A 75 -6.38 -5.83 0.73
C LEU A 75 -7.89 -6.07 0.70
N PRO A 76 -8.64 -5.95 1.82
CA PRO A 76 -10.08 -6.20 1.79
C PRO A 76 -10.86 -5.17 0.97
N GLN A 77 -10.37 -3.92 0.92
CA GLN A 77 -10.98 -2.84 0.11
C GLN A 77 -10.56 -2.90 -1.36
N GLY A 78 -9.67 -3.82 -1.75
CA GLY A 78 -9.16 -3.92 -3.12
C GLY A 78 -8.28 -2.74 -3.56
N LEU A 79 -7.76 -1.95 -2.62
CA LEU A 79 -6.89 -0.79 -2.87
C LEU A 79 -5.44 -1.19 -3.17
N ALA A 80 -5.07 -2.44 -2.89
CA ALA A 80 -3.75 -2.97 -3.15
C ALA A 80 -3.79 -4.47 -3.44
N VAL A 81 -2.75 -4.97 -4.10
CA VAL A 81 -2.50 -6.39 -4.36
C VAL A 81 -1.12 -6.76 -3.82
N TYR A 82 -0.90 -8.04 -3.51
CA TYR A 82 0.41 -8.55 -3.15
C TYR A 82 1.46 -8.30 -4.23
N ALA A 83 2.66 -7.92 -3.80
CA ALA A 83 3.82 -7.67 -4.65
C ALA A 83 4.48 -8.98 -5.14
N SER A 84 3.69 -9.91 -5.68
CA SER A 84 4.19 -11.14 -6.32
C SER A 84 4.95 -10.82 -7.62
N PRO A 85 5.91 -11.65 -8.06
CA PRO A 85 6.64 -11.41 -9.30
C PRO A 85 5.74 -11.29 -10.54
N GLU A 86 4.63 -12.02 -10.59
CA GLU A 86 3.64 -11.95 -11.67
C GLU A 86 2.96 -10.58 -11.70
N ASN A 87 2.37 -10.16 -10.57
CA ASN A 87 1.76 -8.83 -10.45
C ASN A 87 2.75 -7.71 -10.75
N LYS A 88 4.01 -7.80 -10.29
CA LYS A 88 5.04 -6.81 -10.61
C LYS A 88 5.21 -6.64 -12.13
N LYS A 89 5.31 -7.74 -12.88
CA LYS A 89 5.40 -7.70 -14.35
C LYS A 89 4.17 -7.06 -14.99
N ILE A 90 2.97 -7.43 -14.55
CA ILE A 90 1.71 -6.87 -15.08
C ILE A 90 1.67 -5.35 -14.88
N PHE A 91 1.99 -4.86 -13.68
CA PHE A 91 2.00 -3.42 -13.39
C PHE A 91 3.16 -2.68 -14.08
N GLU A 92 4.30 -3.32 -14.30
CA GLU A 92 5.40 -2.76 -15.09
C GLU A 92 5.01 -2.60 -16.57
N GLU A 93 4.35 -3.60 -17.16
CA GLU A 93 3.81 -3.55 -18.51
C GLU A 93 2.72 -2.47 -18.63
N GLU A 94 1.79 -2.41 -17.69
CA GLU A 94 0.77 -1.36 -17.62
C GLU A 94 1.41 0.04 -17.55
N LYS A 95 2.48 0.19 -16.75
CA LYS A 95 3.22 1.45 -16.61
C LYS A 95 3.91 1.84 -17.93
N LYS A 96 4.53 0.88 -18.64
CA LYS A 96 5.14 1.13 -19.97
C LYS A 96 4.10 1.57 -20.99
N LEU A 97 2.98 0.84 -21.11
CA LEU A 97 1.89 1.18 -22.03
C LEU A 97 1.30 2.57 -21.75
N ARG A 98 1.22 2.97 -20.48
CA ARG A 98 0.79 4.31 -20.08
C ARG A 98 1.81 5.40 -20.46
N GLN A 99 3.10 5.13 -20.32
CA GLN A 99 4.17 6.06 -20.76
C GLN A 99 4.18 6.23 -22.28
N GLU A 100 3.84 5.19 -23.03
CA GLU A 100 3.67 5.22 -24.49
C GLU A 100 2.37 5.93 -24.94
N GLY A 101 1.49 6.31 -24.01
CA GLY A 101 0.22 6.98 -24.31
C GLY A 101 -0.86 6.08 -24.90
N LYS A 102 -0.67 4.75 -24.88
CA LYS A 102 -1.67 3.77 -25.36
C LYS A 102 -2.83 3.57 -24.38
N LEU A 103 -2.64 3.97 -23.13
CA LEU A 103 -3.64 3.91 -22.07
C LEU A 103 -3.98 5.31 -21.58
N GLU A 104 -5.20 5.47 -21.06
CA GLU A 104 -5.65 6.72 -20.46
C GLU A 104 -4.73 7.18 -19.33
N VAL A 105 -4.47 8.48 -19.32
CA VAL A 105 -3.71 9.14 -18.26
C VAL A 105 -4.64 9.26 -17.05
N LEU A 106 -4.36 8.47 -16.03
CA LEU A 106 -5.06 8.57 -14.76
C LEU A 106 -4.67 9.88 -14.06
N GLN A 107 -5.66 10.53 -13.44
CA GLN A 107 -5.39 11.70 -12.62
C GLN A 107 -4.47 11.33 -11.46
N THR A 108 -3.39 12.10 -11.30
CA THR A 108 -2.48 11.95 -10.16
C THR A 108 -3.17 12.44 -8.90
N GLN A 109 -2.75 11.93 -7.74
CA GLN A 109 -3.25 12.39 -6.44
C GLN A 109 -3.15 13.92 -6.27
N SER A 110 -2.06 14.53 -6.74
CA SER A 110 -1.90 15.99 -6.73
C SER A 110 -2.99 16.69 -7.53
N GLY A 111 -3.37 16.12 -8.68
CA GLY A 111 -4.46 16.64 -9.50
C GLY A 111 -5.80 16.59 -8.77
N GLU A 112 -6.11 15.47 -8.12
CA GLU A 112 -7.35 15.34 -7.32
C GLU A 112 -7.38 16.34 -6.15
N LYS A 113 -6.25 16.54 -5.45
CA LYS A 113 -6.14 17.54 -4.38
C LYS A 113 -6.35 18.95 -4.91
N THR A 114 -5.73 19.29 -6.03
CA THR A 114 -5.91 20.59 -6.70
C THR A 114 -7.37 20.78 -7.11
N ILE A 115 -8.03 19.76 -7.67
CA ILE A 115 -9.45 19.84 -8.05
C ILE A 115 -10.34 20.05 -6.81
N ARG A 116 -10.11 19.32 -5.71
CA ARG A 116 -10.86 19.52 -4.47
C ARG A 116 -10.67 20.94 -3.93
N PHE A 117 -9.44 21.44 -3.96
CA PHE A 117 -9.12 22.81 -3.55
C PHE A 117 -9.86 23.83 -4.41
N LEU A 118 -9.72 23.73 -5.74
CA LEU A 118 -10.38 24.63 -6.69
C LEU A 118 -11.91 24.61 -6.56
N LYS A 119 -12.51 23.45 -6.26
CA LYS A 119 -13.96 23.35 -6.00
C LYS A 119 -14.41 24.10 -4.74
N SER A 120 -13.54 24.20 -3.73
CA SER A 120 -13.83 24.93 -2.49
C SER A 120 -13.59 26.44 -2.60
N CYS A 121 -12.76 26.87 -3.55
CA CYS A 121 -12.45 28.28 -3.76
C CYS A 121 -13.65 29.03 -4.35
N ARG A 122 -14.05 30.12 -3.70
CA ARG A 122 -15.01 31.09 -4.25
C ARG A 122 -14.27 32.36 -4.62
N LEU A 123 -14.31 32.72 -5.89
CA LEU A 123 -13.67 33.91 -6.43
C LEU A 123 -14.69 35.02 -6.63
N GLU A 124 -14.49 36.13 -5.94
CA GLU A 124 -15.25 37.35 -6.16
C GLU A 124 -14.47 38.29 -7.06
N VAL A 125 -15.03 38.55 -8.25
CA VAL A 125 -14.46 39.47 -9.24
C VAL A 125 -15.40 40.67 -9.35
N GLY A 126 -14.93 41.84 -8.94
CA GLY A 126 -15.69 43.09 -9.03
C GLY A 126 -15.71 43.62 -10.46
N MET A 127 -16.90 43.75 -11.05
CA MET A 127 -17.10 44.32 -12.39
C MET A 127 -17.36 45.82 -12.32
N LYS A 128 -16.81 46.58 -13.27
CA LYS A 128 -17.10 48.02 -13.45
C LYS A 128 -18.02 48.20 -14.66
N ASN A 129 -19.23 48.72 -14.47
CA ASN A 129 -20.24 48.88 -15.52
C ASN A 129 -19.91 49.93 -16.60
N ASN A 130 -18.89 50.77 -16.40
CA ASN A 130 -18.60 51.89 -17.30
C ASN A 130 -17.71 51.51 -18.49
N VAL A 131 -17.18 50.27 -18.53
CA VAL A 131 -16.31 49.79 -19.60
C VAL A 131 -16.88 48.46 -20.11
N LYS A 132 -16.80 48.22 -21.42
CA LYS A 132 -17.11 46.91 -22.01
C LYS A 132 -16.22 45.87 -21.33
N TRP A 133 -16.83 44.98 -20.54
CA TRP A 133 -16.12 44.11 -19.61
C TRP A 133 -16.29 42.64 -20.02
N GLU A 134 -15.18 41.92 -20.10
CA GLU A 134 -15.11 40.50 -20.44
C GLU A 134 -14.22 39.78 -19.40
N LEU A 135 -14.61 38.56 -19.01
CA LEU A 135 -13.87 37.77 -18.03
C LEU A 135 -12.71 37.04 -18.73
N ASN A 136 -11.50 37.61 -18.65
CA ASN A 136 -10.29 37.01 -19.21
C ASN A 136 -9.54 36.14 -18.20
N ASN A 137 -8.77 35.17 -18.71
CA ASN A 137 -7.91 34.29 -17.90
C ASN A 137 -6.95 35.08 -16.99
N GLU A 138 -6.43 36.21 -17.45
CA GLU A 138 -5.54 37.07 -16.66
C GLU A 138 -6.23 37.71 -15.46
N ILE A 139 -7.50 38.12 -15.63
CA ILE A 139 -8.31 38.72 -14.55
C ILE A 139 -8.59 37.67 -13.48
N VAL A 140 -8.98 36.46 -13.91
CA VAL A 140 -9.21 35.31 -13.02
C VAL A 140 -7.92 34.95 -12.27
N ALA A 141 -6.79 34.83 -12.97
CA ALA A 141 -5.50 34.50 -12.35
C ALA A 141 -5.06 35.54 -11.33
N ARG A 142 -5.19 36.85 -11.64
CA ARG A 142 -4.86 37.93 -10.71
C ARG A 142 -5.71 37.88 -9.44
N HIS A 143 -7.02 37.63 -9.58
CA HIS A 143 -7.89 37.52 -8.40
C HIS A 143 -7.68 36.22 -7.61
N PHE A 144 -7.35 35.11 -8.28
CA PHE A 144 -6.96 33.86 -7.64
C PHE A 144 -5.74 34.04 -6.76
N LEU A 145 -4.67 34.66 -7.27
CA LEU A 145 -3.45 34.93 -6.50
C LEU A 145 -3.63 35.94 -5.36
N LYS A 146 -4.69 36.75 -5.38
CA LYS A 146 -4.96 37.75 -4.34
C LYS A 146 -5.80 37.17 -3.19
N ASN A 147 -6.67 36.21 -3.51
CA ASN A 147 -7.69 35.71 -2.59
C ASN A 147 -7.38 34.32 -2.02
N VAL A 148 -6.40 33.61 -2.58
CA VAL A 148 -5.80 32.37 -2.06
C VAL A 148 -4.53 32.72 -1.28
#